data_AF-A0A2E0SUD2-F1
#
_entry.id   AF-A0A2E0SUD2-F1
#
_cell.length_a   1.000
_cell.length_b   1.000
_cell.length_c   1.000
_cell.angle_alpha   90.00
_cell.angle_beta   90.00
_cell.angle_gamma   90.00
#
_symmetry.space_group_name_H-M   'P 1'
#
loop_
_entity.id
_entity.type
_entity.pdbx_description
1 polymer ?
#
loop_
_entity_poly.entity_id
_entity_poly.type
_entity_poly.pdbx_seq_one_letter_code
_entity_poly.pdbx_strand_id
1 'polypeptide(L)'
;MSSARDEWAKIFAESFDHFDAFFALIVAAGEAIIDEQPQPDVPVLFTRAAAVTFLAAASDSSYLSARGSIPAIGVRLADHNEMILALVRRMTAAAKRRPDFAAPADALISLYFHHSDHDSGLRAGVVRVIPDTLRAFPEHRFAFALFLLAHSSSGATELSRLLTFRIVERGEIDHPDCHEVATATMGLASRPGSRLYDSGASIMGPVAGAVRDRRPEALDRFVETFVLSPLDCSRRDRDAELARIDAELARLSARLESFGRRLGSPTPVTAQDTPLVLDISQGQEERERILADFDEVVAARWDMAVRQLAAQPARRATLEAIRAGLAPLSSRELDRLLADAANVPDRADDVG
;
A
#
# COMPACT_ATOMS: atom_id res chain seq x y z
N MET A 1 -0.84 -12.18 -24.04
CA MET A 1 -0.51 -12.34 -22.61
C MET A 1 -1.65 -12.92 -21.78
N SER A 2 -2.95 -12.69 -22.07
CA SER A 2 -4.03 -13.31 -21.29
C SER A 2 -4.16 -14.82 -21.52
N SER A 3 -3.99 -15.32 -22.75
CA SER A 3 -4.20 -16.76 -23.04
C SER A 3 -3.24 -17.68 -22.28
N ALA A 4 -1.96 -17.34 -22.20
CA ALA A 4 -0.97 -18.12 -21.47
C ALA A 4 -1.23 -18.10 -19.96
N ARG A 5 -1.69 -16.97 -19.41
CA ARG A 5 -2.04 -16.83 -17.99
C ARG A 5 -3.25 -17.71 -17.64
N ASP A 6 -4.27 -17.73 -18.50
CA ASP A 6 -5.46 -18.56 -18.33
C ASP A 6 -5.16 -20.06 -18.46
N GLU A 7 -4.22 -20.42 -19.35
CA GLU A 7 -3.76 -21.79 -19.57
C GLU A 7 -3.00 -22.32 -18.35
N TRP A 8 -2.03 -21.55 -17.83
CA TRP A 8 -1.32 -21.91 -16.62
C TRP A 8 -2.24 -22.01 -15.41
N ALA A 9 -3.17 -21.06 -15.23
CA ALA A 9 -4.15 -21.09 -14.16
C ALA A 9 -5.04 -22.36 -14.20
N LYS A 10 -5.39 -22.88 -15.39
CA LYS A 10 -6.15 -24.13 -15.55
C LYS A 10 -5.32 -25.39 -15.29
N ILE A 11 -4.03 -25.39 -15.63
CA ILE A 11 -3.13 -26.51 -15.37
C ILE A 11 -2.89 -26.67 -13.86
N PHE A 12 -2.62 -25.58 -13.16
CA PHE A 12 -2.35 -25.60 -11.71
C PHE A 12 -3.58 -26.00 -10.88
N ALA A 13 -4.73 -25.59 -11.37
CA ALA A 13 -6.06 -25.89 -10.86
C ALA A 13 -6.40 -27.38 -10.76
N GLU A 14 -5.91 -28.19 -11.69
CA GLU A 14 -6.26 -29.61 -11.83
C GLU A 14 -5.23 -30.54 -11.19
N SER A 15 -4.07 -30.03 -10.74
CA SER A 15 -2.90 -30.84 -10.39
C SER A 15 -2.28 -30.57 -9.00
N PHE A 16 -3.07 -30.05 -8.05
CA PHE A 16 -2.62 -29.72 -6.68
C PHE A 16 -2.06 -30.91 -5.88
N ASP A 17 -2.23 -32.15 -6.35
CA ASP A 17 -1.59 -33.35 -5.78
C ASP A 17 -0.04 -33.34 -5.86
N HIS A 18 0.57 -32.36 -6.55
CA HIS A 18 2.02 -32.24 -6.73
C HIS A 18 2.61 -30.92 -6.17
N PHE A 19 2.23 -30.52 -4.95
CA PHE A 19 2.75 -29.31 -4.27
C PHE A 19 4.28 -29.17 -4.37
N ASP A 20 5.03 -30.26 -4.18
CA ASP A 20 6.50 -30.26 -4.27
C ASP A 20 7.01 -29.96 -5.68
N ALA A 21 6.33 -30.44 -6.72
CA ALA A 21 6.68 -30.16 -8.11
C ALA A 21 6.38 -28.70 -8.48
N PHE A 22 5.27 -28.16 -8.00
CA PHE A 22 4.95 -26.74 -8.19
C PHE A 22 5.98 -25.84 -7.53
N PHE A 23 6.37 -26.18 -6.30
CA PHE A 23 7.42 -25.45 -5.60
C PHE A 23 8.77 -25.52 -6.33
N ALA A 24 9.15 -26.69 -6.85
CA ALA A 24 10.35 -26.84 -7.66
C ALA A 24 10.33 -25.95 -8.92
N LEU A 25 9.16 -25.76 -9.56
CA LEU A 25 9.01 -24.83 -10.68
C LEU A 25 9.17 -23.37 -10.26
N ILE A 26 8.65 -22.98 -9.09
CA ILE A 26 8.88 -21.63 -8.53
C ILE A 26 10.37 -21.38 -8.31
N VAL A 27 11.08 -22.34 -7.71
CA VAL A 27 12.52 -22.23 -7.49
C VAL A 27 13.27 -22.16 -8.82
N ALA A 28 12.98 -23.07 -9.76
CA ALA A 28 13.63 -23.09 -11.07
C ALA A 28 13.42 -21.79 -11.85
N ALA A 29 12.22 -21.19 -11.76
CA ALA A 29 11.94 -19.89 -12.35
C ALA A 29 12.76 -18.77 -11.67
N GLY A 30 12.84 -18.77 -10.33
CA GLY A 30 13.66 -17.81 -9.58
C GLY A 30 15.15 -17.91 -9.93
N GLU A 31 15.69 -19.12 -9.99
CA GLU A 31 17.09 -19.35 -10.39
C GLU A 31 17.34 -18.92 -11.83
N ALA A 32 16.45 -19.26 -12.78
CA ALA A 32 16.58 -18.84 -14.18
C ALA A 32 16.52 -17.30 -14.39
N ILE A 33 16.00 -16.55 -13.41
CA ILE A 33 16.00 -15.09 -13.41
C ILE A 33 17.31 -14.53 -12.86
N ILE A 34 17.87 -15.17 -11.83
CA ILE A 34 19.07 -14.73 -11.12
C ILE A 34 20.34 -15.14 -11.87
N ASP A 35 20.42 -16.40 -12.31
CA ASP A 35 21.60 -16.98 -12.93
C ASP A 35 21.65 -16.64 -14.42
N GLU A 36 22.71 -15.94 -14.84
CA GLU A 36 22.97 -15.62 -16.25
C GLU A 36 23.54 -16.83 -17.01
N GLN A 37 23.98 -17.87 -16.31
CA GLN A 37 24.46 -19.12 -16.90
C GLN A 37 23.71 -20.32 -16.31
N PRO A 38 23.06 -21.14 -17.15
CA PRO A 38 22.46 -22.38 -16.68
C PRO A 38 23.55 -23.29 -16.12
N GLN A 39 23.32 -23.87 -14.95
CA GLN A 39 24.21 -24.91 -14.43
C GLN A 39 24.31 -26.03 -15.49
N PRO A 40 25.52 -26.46 -15.88
CA PRO A 40 25.73 -27.30 -17.06
C PRO A 40 25.00 -28.65 -17.01
N ASP A 41 24.62 -29.10 -15.82
CA ASP A 41 24.00 -30.42 -15.60
C ASP A 41 22.50 -30.35 -15.23
N VAL A 42 21.89 -29.15 -15.25
CA VAL A 42 20.47 -28.96 -14.93
C VAL A 42 19.71 -28.58 -16.20
N PRO A 43 18.67 -29.33 -16.61
CA PRO A 43 17.85 -28.95 -17.75
C PRO A 43 17.29 -27.53 -17.55
N VAL A 44 17.48 -26.66 -18.54
CA VAL A 44 16.93 -25.30 -18.49
C VAL A 44 15.42 -25.39 -18.63
N LEU A 45 14.71 -25.40 -17.50
CA LEU A 45 13.25 -25.50 -17.45
C LEU A 45 12.57 -24.22 -17.94
N PHE A 46 13.23 -23.07 -17.78
CA PHE A 46 12.69 -21.76 -18.17
C PHE A 46 13.72 -20.93 -18.92
N THR A 47 13.27 -20.23 -19.96
CA THR A 47 13.93 -18.99 -20.36
C THR A 47 13.61 -17.91 -19.33
N ARG A 48 14.48 -16.91 -19.19
CA ARG A 48 14.25 -15.79 -18.27
C ARG A 48 12.88 -15.11 -18.44
N ALA A 49 12.46 -14.86 -19.69
CA ALA A 49 11.17 -14.24 -19.98
C ALA A 49 9.98 -15.15 -19.60
N ALA A 50 10.10 -16.46 -19.83
CA ALA A 50 9.11 -17.44 -19.42
C ALA A 50 9.03 -17.54 -17.89
N ALA A 51 10.17 -17.49 -17.19
CA ALA A 51 10.22 -17.51 -15.73
C ALA A 51 9.51 -16.30 -15.09
N VAL A 52 9.74 -15.10 -15.61
CA VAL A 52 9.04 -13.88 -15.13
C VAL A 52 7.53 -14.00 -15.34
N THR A 53 7.11 -14.47 -16.52
CA THR A 53 5.69 -14.67 -16.85
C THR A 53 5.05 -15.72 -15.95
N PHE A 54 5.76 -16.82 -15.70
CA PHE A 54 5.33 -17.89 -14.82
C PHE A 54 5.14 -17.39 -13.39
N LEU A 55 6.14 -16.72 -12.80
CA LEU A 55 6.02 -16.20 -11.43
C LEU A 55 4.87 -15.21 -11.28
N ALA A 56 4.68 -14.31 -12.26
CA ALA A 56 3.58 -13.35 -12.25
C ALA A 56 2.20 -14.02 -12.34
N ALA A 57 2.08 -15.13 -13.10
CA ALA A 57 0.84 -15.90 -13.18
C ALA A 57 0.59 -16.71 -11.91
N ALA A 58 1.63 -17.34 -11.36
CA ALA A 58 1.56 -18.12 -10.14
C ALA A 58 1.21 -17.27 -8.91
N SER A 59 1.71 -16.03 -8.85
CA SER A 59 1.49 -15.11 -7.73
C SER A 59 0.15 -14.34 -7.80
N ASP A 60 -0.72 -14.65 -8.76
CA ASP A 60 -1.98 -13.94 -8.96
C ASP A 60 -2.92 -14.15 -7.76
N SER A 61 -3.24 -13.07 -7.07
CA SER A 61 -4.10 -13.10 -5.89
C SER A 61 -5.49 -13.66 -6.17
N SER A 62 -6.05 -13.44 -7.37
CA SER A 62 -7.38 -13.97 -7.75
C SER A 62 -7.35 -15.49 -7.88
N TYR A 63 -6.25 -16.02 -8.41
CA TYR A 63 -5.99 -17.45 -8.50
C TYR A 63 -5.78 -18.08 -7.12
N LEU A 64 -4.93 -17.47 -6.30
CA LEU A 64 -4.59 -17.93 -4.95
C LEU A 64 -5.80 -17.89 -4.00
N SER A 65 -6.69 -16.90 -4.14
CA SER A 65 -7.91 -16.79 -3.34
C SER A 65 -9.02 -17.75 -3.77
N ALA A 66 -9.12 -18.08 -5.06
CA ALA A 66 -10.22 -18.90 -5.59
C ALA A 66 -10.02 -20.40 -5.41
N ARG A 67 -8.76 -20.86 -5.38
CA ARG A 67 -8.43 -22.29 -5.35
C ARG A 67 -8.21 -22.86 -3.96
N GLY A 68 -8.04 -22.01 -2.95
CA GLY A 68 -7.76 -22.42 -1.58
C GLY A 68 -6.38 -23.06 -1.47
N SER A 69 -5.51 -22.51 -0.65
CA SER A 69 -4.31 -23.21 -0.19
C SER A 69 -4.77 -24.40 0.66
N ILE A 70 -4.90 -25.59 0.06
CA ILE A 70 -5.02 -26.83 0.82
C ILE A 70 -3.72 -26.95 1.62
N PRO A 71 -3.76 -27.16 2.95
CA PRO A 71 -2.56 -27.13 3.78
C PRO A 71 -1.55 -28.17 3.28
N ALA A 72 -0.47 -27.70 2.67
CA ALA A 72 0.70 -28.52 2.44
C ALA A 72 1.23 -28.97 3.81
N ILE A 73 1.58 -30.25 3.94
CA ILE A 73 2.08 -30.86 5.17
C ILE A 73 3.19 -29.98 5.75
N GLY A 74 2.95 -29.38 6.93
CA GLY A 74 3.71 -28.22 7.45
C GLY A 74 5.23 -28.39 7.57
N VAL A 75 5.74 -29.62 7.57
CA VAL A 75 7.19 -29.90 7.55
C VAL A 75 7.82 -29.56 6.20
N ARG A 76 7.16 -29.90 5.08
CA ARG A 76 7.68 -29.63 3.72
C ARG A 76 7.59 -28.15 3.34
N LEU A 77 6.62 -27.45 3.93
CA LEU A 77 6.40 -26.03 3.69
C LEU A 77 7.54 -25.14 4.19
N ALA A 78 8.22 -25.53 5.28
CA ALA A 78 9.32 -24.75 5.86
C ALA A 78 10.56 -24.71 4.96
N ASP A 79 11.02 -25.86 4.45
CA ASP A 79 12.18 -25.97 3.57
C ASP A 79 11.97 -25.21 2.26
N HIS A 80 10.78 -25.38 1.69
CA HIS A 80 10.31 -24.62 0.55
C HIS A 80 10.35 -23.11 0.82
N ASN A 81 9.74 -22.66 1.90
CA ASN A 81 9.73 -21.24 2.24
C ASN A 81 11.13 -20.64 2.42
N GLU A 82 12.10 -21.38 2.98
CA GLU A 82 13.51 -20.93 3.04
C GLU A 82 14.12 -20.76 1.64
N MET A 83 13.81 -21.63 0.67
CA MET A 83 14.29 -21.48 -0.71
C MET A 83 13.71 -20.22 -1.38
N ILE A 84 12.40 -19.94 -1.22
CA ILE A 84 11.81 -18.69 -1.71
C ILE A 84 12.49 -17.48 -1.04
N LEU A 85 12.70 -17.51 0.28
CA LEU A 85 13.36 -16.41 0.98
C LEU A 85 14.80 -16.20 0.51
N ALA A 86 15.54 -17.29 0.23
CA ALA A 86 16.88 -17.21 -0.33
C ALA A 86 16.90 -16.52 -1.70
N LEU A 87 15.93 -16.84 -2.57
CA LEU A 87 15.77 -16.19 -3.87
C LEU A 87 15.47 -14.69 -3.72
N VAL A 88 14.52 -14.32 -2.83
CA VAL A 88 14.21 -12.91 -2.54
C VAL A 88 15.46 -12.18 -2.04
N ARG A 89 16.20 -12.76 -1.09
CA ARG A 89 17.44 -12.16 -0.55
C ARG A 89 18.49 -11.95 -1.65
N ARG A 90 18.68 -12.93 -2.54
CA ARG A 90 19.62 -12.82 -3.69
C ARG A 90 19.19 -11.72 -4.66
N MET A 91 17.91 -11.65 -5.00
CA MET A 91 17.36 -10.59 -5.86
C MET A 91 17.55 -9.20 -5.22
N THR A 92 17.22 -9.07 -3.94
CA THR A 92 17.41 -7.85 -3.14
C THR A 92 18.87 -7.42 -3.09
N ALA A 93 19.81 -8.36 -2.89
CA ALA A 93 21.25 -8.05 -2.91
C ALA A 93 21.75 -7.56 -4.28
N ALA A 94 21.14 -8.03 -5.37
CA ALA A 94 21.49 -7.64 -6.74
C ALA A 94 20.78 -6.37 -7.24
N ALA A 95 19.84 -5.81 -6.47
CA ALA A 95 18.92 -4.75 -6.90
C ALA A 95 19.61 -3.53 -7.51
N LYS A 96 20.76 -3.11 -6.96
CA LYS A 96 21.54 -1.96 -7.48
C LYS A 96 21.94 -2.11 -8.95
N ARG A 97 22.14 -3.33 -9.43
CA ARG A 97 22.53 -3.63 -10.82
C ARG A 97 21.35 -4.15 -11.65
N ARG A 98 20.31 -4.65 -10.98
CA ARG A 98 19.19 -5.38 -11.59
C ARG A 98 17.85 -4.90 -11.01
N PRO A 99 17.44 -3.65 -11.29
CA PRO A 99 16.17 -3.10 -10.81
C PRO A 99 14.96 -3.86 -11.36
N ASP A 100 15.14 -4.55 -12.49
CA ASP A 100 14.16 -5.44 -13.12
C ASP A 100 13.83 -6.69 -12.29
N PHE A 101 14.53 -6.93 -11.18
CA PHE A 101 14.18 -7.97 -10.20
C PHE A 101 13.06 -7.60 -9.23
N ALA A 102 12.60 -6.35 -9.22
CA ALA A 102 11.56 -5.92 -8.29
C ALA A 102 10.25 -6.71 -8.44
N ALA A 103 9.74 -6.86 -9.66
CA ALA A 103 8.50 -7.60 -9.92
C ALA A 103 8.61 -9.11 -9.61
N PRO A 104 9.68 -9.82 -9.99
CA PRO A 104 9.91 -11.20 -9.52
C PRO A 104 9.99 -11.34 -7.99
N ALA A 105 10.67 -10.42 -7.30
CA ALA A 105 10.77 -10.45 -5.84
C ALA A 105 9.39 -10.24 -5.18
N ASP A 106 8.56 -9.34 -5.73
CA ASP A 106 7.19 -9.08 -5.27
C ASP A 106 6.28 -10.32 -5.44
N ALA A 107 6.39 -10.98 -6.61
CA ALA A 107 5.68 -12.23 -6.89
C ALA A 107 6.06 -13.34 -5.90
N LEU A 108 7.35 -13.48 -5.60
CA LEU A 108 7.86 -14.46 -4.63
C LEU A 108 7.39 -14.16 -3.19
N ILE A 109 7.35 -12.89 -2.78
CA ILE A 109 6.80 -12.47 -1.48
C ILE A 109 5.31 -12.84 -1.38
N SER A 110 4.55 -12.60 -2.45
CA SER A 110 3.12 -12.93 -2.50
C SER A 110 2.89 -14.45 -2.43
N LEU A 111 3.65 -15.22 -3.21
CA LEU A 111 3.63 -16.68 -3.19
C LEU A 111 3.98 -17.24 -1.81
N TYR A 112 5.01 -16.71 -1.16
CA TYR A 112 5.39 -17.11 0.19
C TYR A 112 4.21 -16.97 1.16
N PHE A 113 3.53 -15.82 1.13
CA PHE A 113 2.43 -15.57 2.05
C PHE A 113 1.26 -16.52 1.83
N HIS A 114 0.81 -16.68 0.58
CA HIS A 114 -0.36 -17.49 0.28
C HIS A 114 -0.14 -18.99 0.50
N HIS A 115 1.11 -19.45 0.47
CA HIS A 115 1.45 -20.83 0.84
C HIS A 115 1.76 -21.01 2.33
N SER A 116 2.04 -19.94 3.07
CA SER A 116 2.29 -20.02 4.51
C SER A 116 0.99 -20.27 5.30
N ASP A 117 1.00 -21.29 6.15
CA ASP A 117 -0.09 -21.56 7.08
C ASP A 117 -0.37 -20.30 7.92
N HIS A 118 -1.64 -19.91 8.01
CA HIS A 118 -2.06 -18.62 8.57
C HIS A 118 -1.76 -18.50 10.07
N ASP A 119 -1.42 -19.62 10.73
CA ASP A 119 -1.34 -19.76 12.18
C ASP A 119 0.06 -20.00 12.78
N SER A 120 1.16 -20.02 12.00
CA SER A 120 2.48 -20.32 12.59
C SER A 120 3.61 -19.45 12.03
N GLY A 121 4.75 -19.40 12.74
CA GLY A 121 5.85 -18.44 12.62
C GLY A 121 6.50 -18.21 11.25
N LEU A 122 6.01 -18.83 10.17
CA LEU A 122 6.40 -18.59 8.79
C LEU A 122 6.12 -17.15 8.34
N ARG A 123 5.05 -16.47 8.80
CA ARG A 123 4.87 -15.02 8.54
C ARG A 123 6.08 -14.19 9.02
N ALA A 124 6.78 -14.62 10.07
CA ALA A 124 7.95 -13.90 10.57
C ALA A 124 9.15 -13.96 9.59
N GLY A 125 9.27 -15.03 8.79
CA GLY A 125 10.37 -15.19 7.82
C GLY A 125 10.34 -14.13 6.72
N VAL A 126 9.19 -13.97 6.05
CA VAL A 126 9.02 -12.98 4.97
C VAL A 126 9.03 -11.55 5.49
N VAL A 127 8.42 -11.29 6.65
CA VAL A 127 8.43 -9.95 7.27
C VAL A 127 9.86 -9.46 7.52
N ARG A 128 10.82 -10.35 7.82
CA ARG A 128 12.22 -9.97 8.04
C ARG A 128 12.92 -9.50 6.78
N VAL A 129 12.53 -9.98 5.59
CA VAL A 129 13.19 -9.58 4.33
C VAL A 129 12.51 -8.38 3.67
N ILE A 130 11.22 -8.14 3.96
CA ILE A 130 10.45 -7.05 3.36
C ILE A 130 11.14 -5.68 3.50
N PRO A 131 11.62 -5.23 4.69
CA PRO A 131 12.23 -3.92 4.83
C PRO A 131 13.43 -3.70 3.90
N ASP A 132 14.29 -4.71 3.76
CA ASP A 132 15.47 -4.64 2.90
C ASP A 132 15.08 -4.65 1.42
N THR A 133 14.10 -5.48 1.05
CA THR A 133 13.56 -5.52 -0.32
C THR A 133 12.95 -4.18 -0.73
N LEU A 134 12.14 -3.56 0.13
CA LEU A 134 11.52 -2.25 -0.13
C LEU A 134 12.57 -1.14 -0.32
N ARG A 135 13.65 -1.17 0.47
CA ARG A 135 14.76 -0.20 0.34
C ARG A 135 15.60 -0.46 -0.91
N ALA A 136 15.75 -1.72 -1.31
CA ALA A 136 16.55 -2.13 -2.46
C ALA A 136 15.86 -1.83 -3.81
N PHE A 137 14.52 -1.89 -3.85
CA PHE A 137 13.71 -1.62 -5.04
C PHE A 137 12.81 -0.39 -4.84
N PRO A 138 13.41 0.81 -4.71
CA PRO A 138 12.69 2.01 -4.31
C PRO A 138 11.65 2.49 -5.33
N GLU A 139 11.83 2.20 -6.61
CA GLU A 139 10.90 2.63 -7.66
C GLU A 139 9.68 1.69 -7.83
N HIS A 140 9.73 0.50 -7.22
CA HIS A 140 8.66 -0.50 -7.35
C HIS A 140 7.70 -0.41 -6.18
N ARG A 141 6.40 -0.43 -6.47
CA ARG A 141 5.35 -0.38 -5.45
C ARG A 141 4.96 -1.79 -4.99
N PHE A 142 5.38 -2.16 -3.79
CA PHE A 142 5.02 -3.44 -3.17
C PHE A 142 3.82 -3.28 -2.22
N ALA A 143 2.64 -3.01 -2.77
CA ALA A 143 1.43 -2.76 -1.96
C ALA A 143 1.14 -3.91 -0.98
N PHE A 144 1.32 -5.15 -1.43
CA PHE A 144 1.09 -6.32 -0.58
C PHE A 144 2.16 -6.47 0.53
N ALA A 145 3.43 -6.22 0.23
CA ALA A 145 4.48 -6.28 1.25
C ALA A 145 4.30 -5.23 2.35
N LEU A 146 3.82 -4.03 1.97
CA LEU A 146 3.47 -2.98 2.93
C LEU A 146 2.34 -3.43 3.86
N PHE A 147 1.29 -4.05 3.30
CA PHE A 147 0.21 -4.67 4.07
C PHE A 147 0.76 -5.73 5.04
N LEU A 148 1.64 -6.63 4.60
CA LEU A 148 2.24 -7.65 5.46
C LEU A 148 3.06 -7.05 6.61
N LEU A 149 3.84 -6.01 6.32
CA LEU A 149 4.67 -5.34 7.31
C LEU A 149 3.80 -4.75 8.43
N ALA A 150 2.69 -4.11 8.05
CA ALA A 150 1.70 -3.57 8.99
C ALA A 150 1.06 -4.63 9.91
N HIS A 151 1.01 -5.89 9.45
CA HIS A 151 0.44 -7.01 10.20
C HIS A 151 1.49 -7.84 10.95
N SER A 152 2.72 -7.34 11.07
CA SER A 152 3.76 -7.97 11.89
C SER A 152 3.86 -7.38 13.30
N SER A 153 4.43 -8.13 14.24
CA SER A 153 4.66 -7.66 15.62
C SER A 153 5.63 -6.48 15.71
N SER A 154 6.58 -6.38 14.78
CA SER A 154 7.53 -5.26 14.65
C SER A 154 7.13 -4.25 13.57
N GLY A 155 5.88 -4.32 13.08
CA GLY A 155 5.43 -3.60 11.89
C GLY A 155 5.56 -2.10 12.01
N ALA A 156 5.19 -1.53 13.17
CA ALA A 156 5.28 -0.11 13.41
C ALA A 156 6.72 0.41 13.30
N THR A 157 7.68 -0.28 13.92
CA THR A 157 9.10 0.06 13.89
C THR A 157 9.67 -0.01 12.48
N GLU A 158 9.37 -1.06 11.73
CA GLU A 158 9.91 -1.22 10.37
C GLU A 158 9.27 -0.26 9.37
N LEU A 159 7.97 0.03 9.48
CA LEU A 159 7.31 1.08 8.70
C LEU A 159 7.91 2.45 9.01
N SER A 160 8.14 2.76 10.29
CA SER A 160 8.78 4.01 10.69
C SER A 160 10.19 4.16 10.07
N ARG A 161 11.00 3.09 10.08
CA ARG A 161 12.32 3.07 9.43
C ARG A 161 12.23 3.21 7.91
N LEU A 162 11.25 2.57 7.27
CA LEU A 162 11.02 2.68 5.83
C LEU A 162 10.66 4.12 5.44
N LEU A 163 9.71 4.74 6.14
CA LEU A 163 9.30 6.12 5.90
C LEU A 163 10.47 7.08 6.15
N THR A 164 11.24 6.86 7.23
CA THR A 164 12.45 7.64 7.50
C THR A 164 13.46 7.52 6.36
N PHE A 165 13.71 6.33 5.83
CA PHE A 165 14.57 6.13 4.66
C PHE A 165 14.08 6.92 3.44
N ARG A 166 12.79 6.82 3.11
CA ARG A 166 12.18 7.56 1.98
C ARG A 166 12.33 9.07 2.14
N ILE A 167 11.95 9.58 3.29
CA ILE A 167 11.84 11.02 3.52
C ILE A 167 13.22 11.65 3.75
N VAL A 168 14.04 11.04 4.60
CA VAL A 168 15.27 11.66 5.09
C VAL A 168 16.46 11.31 4.22
N GLU A 169 16.57 10.07 3.76
CA GLU A 169 17.74 9.64 2.97
C GLU A 169 17.54 9.85 1.48
N ARG A 170 16.33 9.61 0.95
CA ARG A 170 16.03 9.78 -0.49
C ARG A 170 15.38 11.12 -0.82
N GLY A 171 14.75 11.75 0.15
CA GLY A 171 14.08 13.02 -0.02
C GLY A 171 12.64 12.94 -0.58
N GLU A 172 12.04 11.75 -0.59
CA GLU A 172 10.81 11.39 -1.28
C GLU A 172 9.60 11.40 -0.35
N ILE A 173 9.15 12.59 0.05
CA ILE A 173 7.99 12.74 0.95
C ILE A 173 6.69 12.31 0.27
N ASP A 174 6.58 12.55 -1.03
CA ASP A 174 5.36 12.27 -1.81
C ASP A 174 5.40 10.85 -2.42
N HIS A 175 6.26 9.97 -1.91
CA HIS A 175 6.31 8.60 -2.39
C HIS A 175 4.95 7.91 -2.14
N PRO A 176 4.43 7.07 -3.06
CA PRO A 176 3.16 6.37 -2.88
C PRO A 176 3.05 5.61 -1.55
N ASP A 177 4.12 4.94 -1.11
CA ASP A 177 4.16 4.27 0.20
C ASP A 177 3.95 5.24 1.38
N CYS A 178 4.49 6.47 1.28
CA CYS A 178 4.30 7.50 2.31
C CYS A 178 2.83 7.91 2.39
N HIS A 179 2.20 8.16 1.23
CA HIS A 179 0.77 8.48 1.16
C HIS A 179 -0.11 7.34 1.65
N GLU A 180 0.23 6.09 1.34
CA GLU A 180 -0.52 4.92 1.77
C GLU A 180 -0.50 4.76 3.29
N VAL A 181 0.67 4.86 3.93
CA VAL A 181 0.78 4.79 5.40
C VAL A 181 0.14 6.02 6.06
N ALA A 182 0.32 7.22 5.52
CA ALA A 182 -0.32 8.43 6.02
C ALA A 182 -1.86 8.31 5.99
N THR A 183 -2.42 7.87 4.85
CA THR A 183 -3.86 7.68 4.69
C THR A 183 -4.38 6.57 5.60
N ALA A 184 -3.63 5.49 5.80
CA ALA A 184 -4.06 4.41 6.68
C ALA A 184 -4.02 4.77 8.17
N THR A 185 -3.11 5.67 8.58
CA THR A 185 -2.93 6.08 9.98
C THR A 185 -3.79 7.29 10.36
N MET A 186 -3.95 8.26 9.46
CA MET A 186 -4.59 9.56 9.74
C MET A 186 -5.85 9.84 8.90
N GLY A 187 -6.05 9.11 7.79
CA GLY A 187 -7.10 9.39 6.81
C GLY A 187 -8.53 9.42 7.37
N LEU A 188 -9.41 10.20 6.73
CA LEU A 188 -10.84 10.23 7.08
C LEU A 188 -11.52 8.86 6.88
N ALA A 189 -11.09 8.10 5.88
CA ALA A 189 -11.57 6.75 5.59
C ALA A 189 -10.84 5.63 6.36
N SER A 190 -9.85 5.97 7.22
CA SER A 190 -9.17 4.99 8.05
C SER A 190 -10.18 4.32 8.99
N ARG A 191 -10.09 2.99 9.09
CA ARG A 191 -11.01 2.21 9.91
C ARG A 191 -10.45 2.05 11.33
N PRO A 192 -11.19 2.48 12.36
CA PRO A 192 -10.87 2.14 13.74
C PRO A 192 -10.70 0.63 13.92
N GLY A 193 -9.68 0.20 14.66
CA GLY A 193 -9.34 -1.21 14.85
C GLY A 193 -8.50 -1.84 13.71
N SER A 194 -8.14 -1.07 12.68
CA SER A 194 -7.09 -1.51 11.75
C SER A 194 -5.71 -1.29 12.37
N ARG A 195 -4.78 -2.23 12.14
CA ARG A 195 -3.45 -2.19 12.80
C ARG A 195 -2.64 -0.93 12.50
N LEU A 196 -2.72 -0.41 11.27
CA LEU A 196 -2.03 0.83 10.90
C LEU A 196 -2.58 2.01 11.68
N TYR A 197 -3.90 2.15 11.72
CA TYR A 197 -4.58 3.19 12.48
C TYR A 197 -4.20 3.14 13.97
N ASP A 198 -4.24 1.96 14.59
CA ASP A 198 -3.89 1.80 16.01
C ASP A 198 -2.38 2.03 16.29
N SER A 199 -1.53 1.76 15.30
CA SER A 199 -0.07 1.93 15.41
C SER A 199 0.43 3.31 14.96
N GLY A 200 -0.46 4.22 14.55
CA GLY A 200 -0.09 5.48 13.91
C GLY A 200 0.91 6.30 14.72
N ALA A 201 0.69 6.46 16.03
CA ALA A 201 1.59 7.19 16.92
C ALA A 201 3.01 6.58 16.97
N SER A 202 3.10 5.25 17.03
CA SER A 202 4.37 4.52 17.07
C SER A 202 5.13 4.57 15.74
N ILE A 203 4.42 4.74 14.63
CA ILE A 203 5.01 4.90 13.31
C ILE A 203 5.48 6.35 13.11
N MET A 204 4.56 7.31 13.30
CA MET A 204 4.73 8.69 12.84
C MET A 204 5.54 9.55 13.80
N GLY A 205 5.52 9.29 15.11
CA GLY A 205 6.32 10.04 16.07
C GLY A 205 7.83 9.97 15.77
N PRO A 206 8.43 8.77 15.61
CA PRO A 206 9.85 8.66 15.27
C PRO A 206 10.17 9.23 13.87
N VAL A 207 9.26 9.11 12.89
CA VAL A 207 9.45 9.71 11.56
C VAL A 207 9.51 11.23 11.66
N ALA A 208 8.59 11.84 12.41
CA ALA A 208 8.57 13.28 12.65
C ALA A 208 9.86 13.75 13.33
N GLY A 209 10.34 13.03 14.35
CA GLY A 209 11.64 13.30 14.98
C GLY A 209 12.81 13.24 14.00
N ALA A 210 12.84 12.21 13.13
CA ALA A 210 13.88 12.08 12.12
C ALA A 210 13.84 13.21 11.08
N VAL A 211 12.65 13.67 10.67
CA VAL A 211 12.48 14.83 9.79
C VAL A 211 13.00 16.09 10.46
N ARG A 212 12.59 16.37 11.71
CA ARG A 212 13.08 17.51 12.48
C ARG A 212 14.60 17.54 12.54
N ASP A 213 15.23 16.42 12.89
CA ASP A 213 16.67 16.35 13.16
C ASP A 213 17.53 16.42 11.90
N ARG A 214 17.04 15.86 10.79
CA ARG A 214 17.88 15.64 9.60
C ARG A 214 17.43 16.40 8.37
N ARG A 215 16.14 16.77 8.26
CA ARG A 215 15.55 17.52 7.14
C ARG A 215 14.53 18.56 7.64
N PRO A 216 14.92 19.52 8.49
CA PRO A 216 14.01 20.53 9.03
C PRO A 216 13.33 21.38 7.92
N GLU A 217 13.98 21.54 6.77
CA GLU A 217 13.44 22.23 5.60
C GLU A 217 12.23 21.53 4.97
N ALA A 218 12.02 20.25 5.28
CA ALA A 218 10.90 19.45 4.79
C ALA A 218 9.68 19.46 5.73
N LEU A 219 9.72 20.18 6.86
CA LEU A 219 8.69 20.12 7.90
C LEU A 219 7.29 20.46 7.36
N ASP A 220 7.16 21.56 6.62
CA ASP A 220 5.85 22.00 6.10
C ASP A 220 5.27 20.97 5.14
N ARG A 221 6.09 20.41 4.24
CA ARG A 221 5.68 19.34 3.33
C ARG A 221 5.36 18.05 4.06
N PHE A 222 6.08 17.74 5.14
CA PHE A 222 5.78 16.59 5.98
C PHE A 222 4.41 16.74 6.66
N VAL A 223 4.12 17.90 7.25
CA VAL A 223 2.82 18.19 7.86
C VAL A 223 1.70 18.12 6.82
N GLU A 224 1.92 18.71 5.65
CA GLU A 224 0.98 18.68 4.53
C GLU A 224 0.68 17.24 4.10
N THR A 225 1.70 16.40 3.88
CA THR A 225 1.54 15.03 3.37
C THR A 225 1.02 14.04 4.41
N PHE A 226 1.45 14.15 5.67
CA PHE A 226 1.15 13.15 6.70
C PHE A 226 -0.01 13.52 7.63
N VAL A 227 -0.45 14.78 7.62
CA VAL A 227 -1.55 15.25 8.48
C VAL A 227 -2.65 15.92 7.68
N LEU A 228 -2.34 17.01 6.96
CA LEU A 228 -3.39 17.85 6.36
C LEU A 228 -4.07 17.16 5.16
N SER A 229 -3.30 16.56 4.25
CA SER A 229 -3.83 15.84 3.11
C SER A 229 -4.68 14.61 3.51
N PRO A 230 -4.23 13.72 4.43
CA PRO A 230 -5.07 12.60 4.90
C PRO A 230 -6.38 13.05 5.57
N LEU A 231 -6.36 14.18 6.27
CA LEU A 231 -7.55 14.76 6.92
C LEU A 231 -8.42 15.61 5.98
N ASP A 232 -8.05 15.71 4.70
CA ASP A 232 -8.70 16.56 3.70
C ASP A 232 -8.80 18.04 4.13
N CYS A 233 -7.79 18.56 4.82
CA CYS A 233 -7.75 19.95 5.30
C CYS A 233 -6.52 20.73 4.80
N SER A 234 -5.88 20.23 3.73
CA SER A 234 -4.84 20.92 2.97
C SER A 234 -5.23 22.32 2.54
N ARG A 235 -4.33 23.30 2.69
CA ARG A 235 -4.52 24.63 2.11
C ARG A 235 -4.18 24.60 0.62
N ARG A 236 -5.18 24.37 -0.22
CA ARG A 236 -5.06 24.47 -1.68
C ARG A 236 -5.67 25.78 -2.16
N ASP A 237 -5.16 26.29 -3.26
CA ASP A 237 -5.79 27.37 -4.01
C ASP A 237 -7.06 26.84 -4.70
N ARG A 238 -8.08 27.70 -4.82
CA ARG A 238 -9.36 27.38 -5.46
C ARG A 238 -9.14 26.91 -6.89
N ASP A 239 -8.31 27.60 -7.66
CA ASP A 239 -8.08 27.28 -9.08
C ASP A 239 -7.34 25.94 -9.22
N ALA A 240 -6.37 25.68 -8.34
CA ALA A 240 -5.67 24.40 -8.29
C ALA A 240 -6.61 23.24 -7.92
N GLU A 241 -7.52 23.44 -6.97
CA GLU A 241 -8.49 22.42 -6.55
C GLU A 241 -9.52 22.13 -7.66
N LEU A 242 -10.03 23.17 -8.33
CA LEU A 242 -10.90 23.02 -9.48
C LEU A 242 -10.22 22.27 -10.63
N ALA A 243 -8.97 22.63 -10.96
CA ALA A 243 -8.19 21.96 -11.99
C ALA A 243 -7.96 20.47 -11.66
N ARG A 244 -7.71 20.13 -10.39
CA ARG A 244 -7.60 18.75 -9.92
C ARG A 244 -8.89 17.97 -10.15
N ILE A 245 -10.02 18.52 -9.70
CA ILE A 245 -11.33 17.88 -9.83
C ILE A 245 -11.71 17.72 -11.30
N ASP A 246 -11.46 18.73 -12.14
CA ASP A 246 -11.72 18.66 -13.58
C ASP A 246 -10.88 17.57 -14.26
N ALA A 247 -9.60 17.43 -13.90
CA ALA A 247 -8.75 16.37 -14.41
C ALA A 247 -9.22 14.97 -13.96
N GLU A 248 -9.67 14.84 -12.71
CA GLU A 248 -10.21 13.60 -12.16
C GLU A 248 -11.53 13.20 -12.84
N LEU A 249 -12.47 14.14 -12.98
CA LEU A 249 -13.72 13.95 -13.69
C LEU A 249 -13.49 13.54 -15.16
N ALA A 250 -12.56 14.20 -15.85
CA ALA A 250 -12.19 13.83 -17.22
C ALA A 250 -11.65 12.39 -17.29
N ARG A 251 -10.79 12.00 -16.34
CA ARG A 251 -10.24 10.63 -16.26
C ARG A 251 -11.32 9.60 -15.96
N LEU A 252 -12.21 9.86 -15.01
CA LEU A 252 -13.32 8.96 -14.66
C LEU A 252 -14.29 8.79 -15.83
N SER A 253 -14.62 9.88 -16.51
CA SER A 253 -15.48 9.87 -17.69
C SER A 253 -14.87 9.05 -18.83
N ALA A 254 -13.57 9.24 -19.13
CA ALA A 254 -12.86 8.44 -20.13
C ALA A 254 -12.80 6.95 -19.77
N ARG A 255 -12.64 6.61 -18.47
CA ARG A 255 -12.70 5.22 -17.99
C ARG A 255 -14.10 4.62 -18.18
N LEU A 256 -15.15 5.38 -17.88
CA LEU A 256 -16.53 4.96 -18.05
C LEU A 256 -16.85 4.69 -19.53
N GLU A 257 -16.44 5.58 -20.43
CA GLU A 257 -16.58 5.38 -21.88
C GLU A 257 -15.78 4.17 -22.39
N SER A 258 -14.55 3.99 -21.91
CA SER A 258 -13.75 2.81 -22.25
C SER A 258 -14.40 1.52 -21.75
N PHE A 259 -15.02 1.55 -20.57
CA PHE A 259 -15.75 0.41 -20.03
C PHE A 259 -16.99 0.09 -20.86
N GLY A 260 -17.79 1.11 -21.22
CA GLY A 260 -18.93 0.96 -22.12
C GLY A 260 -18.56 0.36 -23.48
N ARG A 261 -17.45 0.82 -24.08
CA ARG A 261 -16.93 0.24 -25.34
C ARG A 261 -16.50 -1.23 -25.20
N ARG A 262 -15.96 -1.63 -24.04
CA ARG A 262 -15.51 -3.01 -23.78
C ARG A 262 -16.65 -3.98 -23.52
N LEU A 263 -17.77 -3.50 -22.98
CA LEU A 263 -18.88 -4.37 -22.59
C LEU A 263 -19.56 -5.03 -23.80
N GLY A 264 -19.73 -4.33 -24.93
CA GLY A 264 -20.35 -4.86 -26.15
C GLY A 264 -21.81 -5.35 -25.94
N SER A 265 -22.74 -4.97 -26.81
CA SER A 265 -24.15 -5.37 -26.60
C SER A 265 -24.39 -6.87 -26.88
N PRO A 266 -25.30 -7.54 -26.15
CA PRO A 266 -25.96 -7.14 -24.91
C PRO A 266 -25.46 -7.95 -23.71
N THR A 267 -24.68 -7.31 -22.84
CA THR A 267 -24.46 -7.77 -21.46
C THR A 267 -25.51 -7.13 -20.52
N PRO A 268 -25.95 -7.81 -19.46
CA PRO A 268 -26.98 -7.31 -18.52
C PRO A 268 -26.49 -6.21 -17.57
N VAL A 269 -25.19 -5.91 -17.56
CA VAL A 269 -24.60 -4.83 -16.77
C VAL A 269 -24.28 -3.69 -17.72
N THR A 270 -24.84 -2.52 -17.46
CA THR A 270 -24.55 -1.29 -18.20
C THR A 270 -23.38 -0.54 -17.56
N ALA A 271 -22.76 0.37 -18.31
CA ALA A 271 -21.76 1.27 -17.73
C ALA A 271 -22.35 2.09 -16.56
N GLN A 272 -23.66 2.31 -16.54
CA GLN A 272 -24.36 3.06 -15.49
C GLN A 272 -24.46 2.30 -14.16
N ASP A 273 -24.28 0.98 -14.16
CA ASP A 273 -24.30 0.15 -12.95
C ASP A 273 -22.94 0.12 -12.23
N THR A 274 -21.99 0.94 -12.68
CA THR A 274 -20.64 0.98 -12.10
C THR A 274 -20.51 2.05 -11.01
N PRO A 275 -19.68 1.80 -9.97
CA PRO A 275 -19.35 2.82 -8.96
C PRO A 275 -18.79 4.11 -9.56
N LEU A 276 -18.24 4.07 -10.77
CA LEU A 276 -17.69 5.24 -11.47
C LEU A 276 -18.73 6.35 -11.69
N VAL A 277 -20.02 6.01 -11.85
CA VAL A 277 -21.07 7.03 -12.01
C VAL A 277 -21.28 7.80 -10.70
N LEU A 278 -21.24 7.10 -9.56
CA LEU A 278 -21.32 7.73 -8.24
C LEU A 278 -20.10 8.63 -8.01
N ASP A 279 -18.90 8.14 -8.33
CA ASP A 279 -17.66 8.93 -8.21
C ASP A 279 -17.70 10.20 -9.07
N ILE A 280 -18.21 10.12 -10.30
CA ILE A 280 -18.38 11.28 -11.20
C ILE A 280 -19.40 12.27 -10.62
N SER A 281 -20.56 11.80 -10.15
CA SER A 281 -21.59 12.65 -9.54
C SER A 281 -21.04 13.39 -8.32
N GLN A 282 -20.33 12.68 -7.43
CA GLN A 282 -19.73 13.27 -6.24
C GLN A 282 -18.67 14.33 -6.60
N GLY A 283 -17.84 14.05 -7.60
CA GLY A 283 -16.85 15.03 -8.08
C GLY A 283 -17.50 16.28 -8.69
N GLN A 284 -18.64 16.12 -9.39
CA GLN A 284 -19.40 17.26 -9.93
C GLN A 284 -20.02 18.10 -8.82
N GLU A 285 -20.63 17.47 -7.81
CA GLU A 285 -21.19 18.17 -6.64
C GLU A 285 -20.10 18.90 -5.84
N GLU A 286 -18.92 18.31 -5.67
CA GLU A 286 -17.78 18.97 -5.02
C GLU A 286 -17.32 20.19 -5.82
N ARG A 287 -17.20 20.05 -7.14
CA ARG A 287 -16.84 21.16 -8.05
C ARG A 287 -17.84 22.32 -7.94
N GLU A 288 -19.13 22.02 -7.96
CA GLU A 288 -20.19 23.03 -7.84
C GLU A 288 -20.14 23.75 -6.48
N ARG A 289 -19.89 23.01 -5.39
CA ARG A 289 -19.71 23.60 -4.06
C ARG A 289 -18.51 24.55 -4.01
N ILE A 290 -17.36 24.16 -4.57
CA ILE A 290 -16.16 25.03 -4.63
C ILE A 290 -16.38 26.26 -5.51
N LEU A 291 -17.17 26.13 -6.58
CA LEU A 291 -17.54 27.28 -7.40
C LEU A 291 -18.48 28.24 -6.67
N ALA A 292 -19.39 27.73 -5.84
CA ALA A 292 -20.33 28.53 -5.07
C ALA A 292 -19.65 29.28 -3.92
N ASP A 293 -18.95 28.57 -3.03
CA ASP A 293 -18.26 29.14 -1.87
C ASP A 293 -17.07 28.27 -1.47
N PHE A 294 -15.87 28.67 -1.87
CA PHE A 294 -14.65 27.93 -1.54
C PHE A 294 -14.29 28.00 -0.05
N ASP A 295 -14.53 29.14 0.59
CA ASP A 295 -14.18 29.36 1.99
C ASP A 295 -15.08 28.52 2.90
N GLU A 296 -16.36 28.38 2.56
CA GLU A 296 -17.29 27.48 3.24
C GLU A 296 -16.84 26.01 3.12
N VAL A 297 -16.40 25.58 1.94
CA VAL A 297 -15.88 24.22 1.73
C VAL A 297 -14.63 23.97 2.58
N VAL A 298 -13.70 24.91 2.60
CA VAL A 298 -12.48 24.82 3.42
C VAL A 298 -12.82 24.78 4.91
N ALA A 299 -13.75 25.62 5.37
CA ALA A 299 -14.21 25.61 6.76
C ALA A 299 -14.89 24.29 7.13
N ALA A 300 -15.78 23.76 6.27
CA ALA A 300 -16.45 22.49 6.50
C ALA A 300 -15.47 21.30 6.57
N ARG A 301 -14.44 21.29 5.71
CA ARG A 301 -13.34 20.31 5.74
C ARG A 301 -12.55 20.37 7.04
N TRP A 302 -12.21 21.58 7.49
CA TRP A 302 -11.53 21.78 8.77
C TRP A 302 -12.38 21.27 9.95
N ASP A 303 -13.65 21.65 10.00
CA ASP A 303 -14.59 21.23 11.04
C ASP A 303 -14.76 19.71 11.07
N MET A 304 -14.82 19.07 9.90
CA MET A 304 -14.86 17.61 9.80
C MET A 304 -13.60 16.99 10.41
N ALA A 305 -12.41 17.46 10.02
CA ALA A 305 -11.14 16.99 10.55
C ALA A 305 -11.05 17.15 12.08
N VAL A 306 -11.48 18.30 12.61
CA VAL A 306 -11.51 18.60 14.05
C VAL A 306 -12.43 17.64 14.80
N ARG A 307 -13.67 17.44 14.33
CA ARG A 307 -14.62 16.49 14.96
C ARG A 307 -14.10 15.06 14.91
N GLN A 308 -13.48 14.70 13.79
CA GLN A 308 -12.87 13.40 13.57
C GLN A 308 -11.66 13.16 14.49
N LEU A 309 -10.86 14.19 14.80
CA LEU A 309 -9.78 14.11 15.79
C LEU A 309 -10.33 14.00 17.22
N ALA A 310 -11.38 14.76 17.54
CA ALA A 310 -12.01 14.72 18.86
C ALA A 310 -12.64 13.35 19.16
N ALA A 311 -13.34 12.76 18.19
CA ALA A 311 -14.04 11.49 18.36
C ALA A 311 -13.13 10.24 18.32
N GLN A 312 -11.87 10.38 17.90
CA GLN A 312 -10.99 9.25 17.58
C GLN A 312 -9.64 9.32 18.33
N PRO A 313 -9.53 8.65 19.50
CA PRO A 313 -8.35 8.73 20.35
C PRO A 313 -7.04 8.30 19.68
N ALA A 314 -7.02 7.24 18.87
CA ALA A 314 -5.80 6.79 18.21
C ALA A 314 -5.30 7.78 17.14
N ARG A 315 -6.21 8.42 16.41
CA ARG A 315 -5.87 9.50 15.48
C ARG A 315 -5.31 10.71 16.23
N ARG A 316 -5.94 11.09 17.34
CA ARG A 316 -5.45 12.15 18.24
C ARG A 316 -4.04 11.84 18.76
N ALA A 317 -3.83 10.63 19.26
CA ALA A 317 -2.52 10.17 19.74
C ALA A 317 -1.45 10.20 18.63
N THR A 318 -1.83 9.87 17.39
CA THR A 318 -0.93 9.97 16.23
C THR A 318 -0.52 11.42 15.96
N LEU A 319 -1.48 12.36 16.00
CA LEU A 319 -1.22 13.79 15.83
C LEU A 319 -0.35 14.36 16.96
N GLU A 320 -0.60 13.96 18.20
CA GLU A 320 0.20 14.32 19.37
C GLU A 320 1.63 13.78 19.28
N ALA A 321 1.81 12.53 18.83
CA ALA A 321 3.12 11.94 18.61
C ALA A 321 3.91 12.67 17.50
N ILE A 322 3.24 13.07 16.41
CA ILE A 322 3.85 13.89 15.36
C ILE A 322 4.31 15.23 15.95
N ARG A 323 3.43 15.93 16.67
CA ARG A 323 3.75 17.21 17.31
C ARG A 323 4.94 17.09 18.28
N ALA A 324 4.95 16.05 19.12
CA ALA A 324 6.05 15.79 20.05
C ALA A 324 7.36 15.48 19.30
N GLY A 325 7.29 14.73 18.20
CA GLY A 325 8.45 14.42 17.36
C GLY A 325 9.03 15.66 16.67
N LEU A 326 8.19 16.61 16.23
CA LEU A 326 8.65 17.84 15.59
C LEU A 326 9.23 18.88 16.56
N ALA A 327 8.86 18.82 17.86
CA ALA A 327 9.31 19.79 18.85
C ALA A 327 10.85 19.91 18.92
N PRO A 328 11.44 21.12 19.00
CA PRO A 328 10.76 22.40 19.26
C PRO A 328 10.23 23.09 17.99
N LEU A 329 10.41 22.52 16.80
CA LEU A 329 9.82 23.07 15.59
C LEU A 329 8.30 22.85 15.67
N SER A 330 7.53 23.94 15.62
CA SER A 330 6.06 23.86 15.67
C SER A 330 5.47 24.15 14.30
N SER A 331 4.36 23.46 14.00
CA SER A 331 3.45 23.85 12.93
C SER A 331 2.20 24.43 13.58
N ARG A 332 1.83 25.65 13.14
CA ARG A 332 0.64 26.34 13.63
C ARG A 332 -0.63 25.55 13.34
N GLU A 333 -0.67 24.87 12.20
CA GLU A 333 -1.79 24.03 11.78
C GLU A 333 -1.97 22.83 12.72
N LEU A 334 -0.88 22.17 13.14
CA LEU A 334 -0.95 21.05 14.10
C LEU A 334 -1.45 21.52 15.48
N ASP A 335 -0.88 22.62 15.98
CA ASP A 335 -1.28 23.19 17.27
C ASP A 335 -2.76 23.60 17.25
N ARG A 336 -3.21 24.21 16.15
CA ARG A 336 -4.60 24.62 15.96
C ARG A 336 -5.54 23.40 15.87
N LEU A 337 -5.20 22.37 15.11
CA LEU A 337 -6.02 21.15 15.02
C LEU A 337 -6.23 20.50 16.40
N LEU A 338 -5.15 20.39 17.20
CA LEU A 338 -5.24 19.82 18.55
C LEU A 338 -6.04 20.70 19.52
N ALA A 339 -5.87 22.03 19.44
CA ALA A 339 -6.62 22.98 20.25
C ALA A 339 -8.11 22.97 19.90
N ASP A 340 -8.45 23.06 18.61
CA ASP A 340 -9.83 23.04 18.13
C ASP A 340 -10.50 21.70 18.50
N ALA A 341 -9.80 20.57 18.35
CA ALA A 341 -10.31 19.25 18.74
C ALA A 341 -10.46 19.07 20.26
N ALA A 342 -9.73 19.82 21.10
CA ALA A 342 -9.93 19.82 22.55
C ALA A 342 -11.17 20.61 22.99
N ASN A 343 -11.63 21.54 22.16
CA ASN A 343 -12.77 22.40 22.43
C ASN A 343 -14.08 21.86 21.85
N VAL A 344 -14.07 20.71 21.16
CA VAL A 344 -15.29 20.04 20.73
C VAL A 344 -16.00 19.49 21.98
N PRO A 345 -17.26 19.90 22.25
CA PRO A 345 -18.00 19.40 23.40
C PRO A 345 -18.11 17.87 23.31
N ASP A 346 -17.83 17.18 24.41
CA ASP A 346 -18.19 15.76 24.53
C ASP A 346 -19.70 15.68 24.32
N ARG A 347 -20.14 14.98 23.27
CA ARG A 347 -21.54 14.55 23.16
C ARG A 347 -21.78 13.42 24.16
N ALA A 348 -21.72 13.76 25.45
CA ALA A 348 -22.45 13.06 26.48
C ALA A 348 -23.72 13.88 26.73
N ASP A 349 -24.87 13.20 26.70
CA ASP A 349 -26.19 13.68 27.10
C ASP A 349 -26.97 14.55 26.11
N ASP A 350 -27.37 13.97 24.97
CA ASP A 350 -28.59 14.37 24.26
C ASP A 350 -29.28 13.13 23.64
N VAL A 351 -29.69 12.23 24.53
CA VAL A 351 -30.83 11.32 24.31
C VAL A 351 -31.63 11.32 25.61
N GLY A 352 -32.53 12.30 25.72
CA GLY A 352 -33.65 12.31 26.67
C GLY A 352 -34.91 11.80 26.00
#